data_AF-A0A9W8PHQ8-F1
#
_entry.id   AF-A0A9W8PHQ8-F1
#
_cell.length_a   1.000
_cell.length_b   1.000
_cell.length_c   1.000
_cell.angle_alpha   90.00
_cell.angle_beta   90.00
_cell.angle_gamma   90.00
#
_symmetry.space_group_name_H-M   'P 1'
#
loop_
_entity.id
_entity.type
_entity.pdbx_description
1 polymer ?
#
loop_
_entity_poly.entity_id
_entity_poly.type
_entity_poly.pdbx_seq_one_letter_code
_entity_poly.pdbx_strand_id
1 'polypeptide(L)'
;MSRSPSEDNSSFTSRSSSEDELKPLATETYFEALPSPVYAPRSPKKKYMVLVISIISFIVCMALASIYGVNYDELKKEEVVVPPRFAEVRNLSTWSEEKVCGKRDEAANMTIWNDVVNKTSDLIEDQFTIAIQTYKRSAQLNKTLLHLTENKVPSLYEIVVVWNEIDKTPPPDYMSEHGVLVRYRRSKKNSLNQKFLPDPLYRTQGILLSDDDWNYNTSGDLEYAFQEWRRAGMHRLTGAFGRCWTMNEVTETPMYNFNCKGQDSYSMILTGLAFTHISYLEYYHSEDDIMTGVRKLVDDSFNCEDIALNFVASMLTCEGPLLVLGKDKLDHQAARSGISSKPGHIGRRSACMKKFVDMFGYMPLHEVQGYLRRGVQAQQ
;
A
#
# COMPACT_ATOMS: atom_id res chain seq x y z
N MET A 1 53.12 32.02 20.47
CA MET A 1 51.77 32.59 20.47
C MET A 1 50.93 31.80 19.49
N SER A 2 50.06 31.00 20.04
CA SER A 2 49.16 30.03 19.42
C SER A 2 47.81 30.68 19.12
N ARG A 3 47.16 30.27 18.02
CA ARG A 3 45.70 29.99 17.94
C ARG A 3 45.30 29.54 16.52
N SER A 4 44.82 28.31 16.44
CA SER A 4 43.73 27.84 15.56
C SER A 4 42.42 27.87 16.39
N PRO A 5 41.25 27.38 15.92
CA PRO A 5 40.53 27.54 14.65
C PRO A 5 39.03 27.95 14.90
N SER A 6 38.19 28.07 13.87
CA SER A 6 36.73 27.88 14.05
C SER A 6 36.10 27.17 12.85
N GLU A 7 35.58 25.98 13.15
CA GLU A 7 34.72 25.13 12.35
C GLU A 7 33.29 25.71 12.34
N ASP A 8 32.67 25.88 11.18
CA ASP A 8 31.22 26.11 11.08
C ASP A 8 30.54 24.78 10.75
N ASN A 9 30.05 24.15 11.81
CA ASN A 9 29.30 22.90 11.82
C ASN A 9 27.81 23.26 11.93
N SER A 10 27.09 23.42 10.81
CA SER A 10 25.66 23.73 10.85
C SER A 10 24.84 22.47 11.15
N SER A 11 24.54 22.27 12.43
CA SER A 11 23.57 21.28 12.90
C SER A 11 22.15 21.73 12.55
N PHE A 12 21.46 20.97 11.70
CA PHE A 12 20.03 21.13 11.47
C PHE A 12 19.27 20.63 12.71
N THR A 13 18.93 21.56 13.60
CA THR A 13 17.98 21.34 14.68
C THR A 13 16.61 21.83 14.22
N SER A 14 15.65 20.90 14.08
CA SER A 14 14.26 21.19 13.77
C SER A 14 13.60 21.83 14.99
N ARG A 15 13.42 23.15 14.97
CA ARG A 15 12.64 23.89 15.96
C ARG A 15 11.18 23.90 15.49
N SER A 16 10.36 23.13 16.19
CA SER A 16 8.90 23.08 16.07
C SER A 16 8.30 24.43 16.46
N SER A 17 7.66 25.12 15.51
CA SER A 17 6.69 26.19 15.80
C SER A 17 5.29 25.60 15.63
N SER A 18 4.57 25.53 16.74
CA SER A 18 3.13 25.28 16.84
C SER A 18 2.34 26.35 16.08
N GLU A 19 1.20 25.95 15.52
CA GLU A 19 0.25 26.74 14.68
C GLU A 19 0.47 26.54 13.16
N ASP A 20 0.13 25.33 12.69
CA ASP A 20 -0.33 24.95 11.32
C ASP A 20 -0.45 23.40 11.27
N GLU A 21 -1.11 22.78 12.26
CA GLU A 21 -1.24 21.32 12.33
C GLU A 21 -2.55 20.87 11.65
N LEU A 22 -2.44 20.02 10.61
CA LEU A 22 -3.56 19.31 10.01
C LEU A 22 -4.42 18.64 11.10
N LYS A 23 -5.74 18.64 10.94
CA LYS A 23 -6.65 18.06 11.93
C LYS A 23 -6.88 16.56 11.68
N PRO A 24 -7.01 15.72 12.71
CA PRO A 24 -7.46 14.34 12.53
C PRO A 24 -8.83 14.27 11.84
N LEU A 25 -9.01 13.33 10.93
CA LEU A 25 -10.34 13.05 10.33
C LEU A 25 -11.25 12.40 11.38
N ALA A 26 -12.53 12.80 11.37
CA ALA A 26 -13.54 12.19 12.22
C ALA A 26 -13.71 10.72 11.88
N THR A 27 -13.43 9.84 12.85
CA THR A 27 -13.81 8.43 12.75
C THR A 27 -15.26 8.32 13.21
N GLU A 28 -16.19 7.97 12.31
CA GLU A 28 -17.55 7.64 12.74
C GLU A 28 -17.49 6.42 13.69
N THR A 29 -18.11 6.56 14.86
CA THR A 29 -18.10 5.55 15.92
C THR A 29 -18.82 4.29 15.46
N TYR A 30 -18.08 3.21 15.19
CA TYR A 30 -18.70 1.90 14.91
C TYR A 30 -17.97 0.74 15.60
N PHE A 31 -18.80 -0.24 15.98
CA PHE A 31 -18.54 -1.31 16.94
C PHE A 31 -17.30 -2.16 16.63
N GLU A 32 -16.61 -2.54 17.71
CA GLU A 32 -15.47 -3.44 17.74
C GLU A 32 -15.69 -4.69 16.88
N ALA A 33 -14.70 -5.03 16.05
CA ALA A 33 -14.63 -6.33 15.41
C ALA A 33 -14.55 -7.41 16.49
N LEU A 34 -15.50 -8.34 16.48
CA LEU A 34 -15.49 -9.51 17.38
C LEU A 34 -14.17 -10.28 17.22
N PRO A 35 -13.55 -10.74 18.33
CA PRO A 35 -12.32 -11.50 18.26
C PRO A 35 -12.53 -12.80 17.48
N SER A 36 -11.58 -13.11 16.60
CA SER A 36 -11.53 -14.40 15.91
C SER A 36 -11.43 -15.54 16.93
N PRO A 37 -12.14 -16.67 16.73
CA PRO A 37 -12.12 -17.76 17.69
C PRO A 37 -10.72 -18.39 17.77
N VAL A 38 -10.22 -18.52 19.00
CA VAL A 38 -8.96 -19.19 19.32
C VAL A 38 -9.09 -20.68 18.98
N TYR A 39 -8.37 -21.14 17.96
CA TYR A 39 -8.28 -22.57 17.65
C TYR A 39 -7.30 -23.25 18.61
N ALA A 40 -7.84 -23.96 19.61
CA ALA A 40 -7.04 -24.81 20.49
C ALA A 40 -6.60 -26.09 19.74
N PRO A 41 -5.32 -26.52 19.84
CA PRO A 41 -4.86 -27.73 19.18
C PRO A 41 -5.49 -28.98 19.80
N ARG A 42 -6.32 -29.70 19.03
CA ARG A 42 -6.94 -30.97 19.44
C ARG A 42 -5.99 -32.16 19.24
N SER A 43 -5.86 -32.99 20.28
CA SER A 43 -4.99 -34.17 20.33
C SER A 43 -5.34 -35.26 19.29
N PRO A 44 -4.35 -36.02 18.79
CA PRO A 44 -4.50 -36.93 17.63
C PRO A 44 -5.49 -38.08 17.85
N LYS A 45 -5.75 -38.51 19.09
CA LYS A 45 -6.72 -39.58 19.39
C LYS A 45 -8.19 -39.18 19.09
N LYS A 46 -8.52 -37.88 19.14
CA LYS A 46 -9.88 -37.40 18.83
C LYS A 46 -10.16 -37.30 17.32
N LYS A 47 -9.14 -37.22 16.47
CA LYS A 47 -9.30 -37.14 15.00
C LYS A 47 -9.86 -38.43 14.42
N TYR A 48 -9.33 -39.58 14.86
CA TYR A 48 -9.81 -40.90 14.40
C TYR A 48 -11.22 -41.21 14.89
N MET A 49 -11.58 -40.81 16.10
CA MET A 49 -12.92 -41.03 16.64
C MET A 49 -13.98 -40.20 15.89
N VAL A 50 -13.67 -38.94 15.56
CA VAL A 50 -14.57 -38.09 14.76
C VAL A 50 -14.70 -38.63 13.34
N LEU A 51 -13.60 -39.08 12.72
CA LEU A 51 -13.62 -39.67 11.38
C LEU A 51 -14.52 -40.93 11.33
N VAL A 52 -14.37 -41.83 12.31
CA VAL A 52 -15.18 -43.06 12.38
C VAL A 52 -16.67 -42.73 12.59
N ILE A 53 -16.98 -41.78 13.48
CA ILE A 53 -18.38 -41.33 13.69
C ILE A 53 -18.94 -40.69 12.41
N SER A 54 -18.15 -39.90 11.69
CA SER A 54 -18.56 -39.28 10.43
C SER A 54 -18.85 -40.31 9.34
N ILE A 55 -18.01 -41.35 9.23
CA ILE A 55 -18.19 -42.44 8.26
C ILE A 55 -19.44 -43.26 8.59
N ILE A 56 -19.63 -43.64 9.86
CA ILE A 56 -20.82 -44.38 10.28
C ILE A 56 -22.09 -43.55 10.02
N SER A 57 -22.08 -42.26 10.39
CA SER A 57 -23.19 -41.34 10.15
C SER A 57 -23.51 -41.22 8.66
N PHE A 58 -22.49 -41.14 7.80
CA PHE A 58 -22.66 -41.08 6.35
C PHE A 58 -23.27 -42.36 5.78
N ILE A 59 -22.82 -43.54 6.24
CA ILE A 59 -23.37 -44.83 5.81
C ILE A 59 -24.84 -44.97 6.25
N VAL A 60 -25.17 -44.56 7.48
CA VAL A 60 -26.56 -44.56 7.97
C VAL A 60 -27.42 -43.59 7.15
N CYS A 61 -26.94 -42.38 6.86
CA CYS A 61 -27.66 -41.43 6.00
C CYS A 61 -27.89 -41.97 4.58
N MET A 62 -26.89 -42.62 3.97
CA MET A 62 -27.03 -43.20 2.63
C MET A 62 -28.01 -44.39 2.61
N ALA A 63 -27.99 -45.23 3.65
CA ALA A 63 -28.95 -46.32 3.80
C ALA A 63 -30.38 -45.80 3.99
N LEU A 64 -30.57 -44.77 4.83
CA LEU A 64 -31.86 -44.12 5.03
C LEU A 64 -32.35 -43.41 3.76
N ALA A 65 -31.46 -42.72 3.03
CA ALA A 65 -31.79 -42.08 1.76
C ALA A 65 -32.23 -43.09 0.69
N SER A 66 -31.63 -44.30 0.69
CA SER A 66 -32.00 -45.39 -0.22
C SER A 66 -33.31 -46.08 0.15
N ILE A 67 -33.70 -46.10 1.43
CA ILE A 67 -34.94 -46.74 1.91
C ILE A 67 -36.12 -45.77 1.78
N TYR A 68 -35.91 -44.48 2.06
CA TYR A 68 -36.99 -43.49 2.16
C TYR A 68 -37.09 -42.54 0.97
N GLY A 69 -36.18 -42.63 -0.02
CA GLY A 69 -36.24 -41.83 -1.24
C GLY A 69 -36.17 -40.32 -0.96
N VAL A 70 -34.99 -39.82 -0.59
CA VAL A 70 -34.80 -38.39 -0.34
C VAL A 70 -34.69 -37.66 -1.67
N ASN A 71 -35.63 -36.74 -1.93
CA ASN A 71 -35.59 -35.86 -3.11
C ASN A 71 -34.47 -34.81 -2.93
N TYR A 72 -33.34 -35.04 -3.59
CA TYR A 72 -32.14 -34.19 -3.47
C TYR A 72 -32.32 -32.77 -4.02
N ASP A 73 -33.37 -32.53 -4.81
CA ASP A 73 -33.66 -31.20 -5.36
C ASP A 73 -34.14 -30.20 -4.29
N GLU A 74 -34.71 -30.65 -3.16
CA GLU A 74 -35.07 -29.77 -2.03
C GLU A 74 -33.89 -29.45 -1.10
N LEU A 75 -32.76 -30.18 -1.22
CA LEU A 75 -31.55 -29.98 -0.40
C LEU A 75 -30.48 -29.11 -1.07
N LYS A 76 -30.69 -28.71 -2.33
CA LYS A 76 -29.99 -27.56 -2.91
C LYS A 76 -30.53 -26.28 -2.27
N LYS A 77 -30.09 -25.99 -1.05
CA LYS A 77 -29.92 -24.59 -0.69
C LYS A 77 -28.89 -24.05 -1.67
N GLU A 78 -29.31 -23.19 -2.58
CA GLU A 78 -28.41 -22.20 -3.14
C GLU A 78 -27.65 -21.62 -1.94
N GLU A 79 -26.35 -21.90 -1.85
CA GLU A 79 -25.49 -21.10 -0.98
C GLU A 79 -25.66 -19.69 -1.50
N VAL A 80 -26.48 -18.91 -0.80
CA VAL A 80 -26.44 -17.46 -0.91
C VAL A 80 -25.00 -17.12 -0.56
N VAL A 81 -24.20 -16.85 -1.58
CA VAL A 81 -22.87 -16.29 -1.43
C VAL A 81 -23.13 -14.95 -0.79
N VAL A 82 -23.12 -14.92 0.54
CA VAL A 82 -23.14 -13.68 1.30
C VAL A 82 -21.82 -13.03 0.92
N PRO A 83 -21.83 -11.93 0.15
CA PRO A 83 -20.60 -11.27 -0.19
C PRO A 83 -19.90 -10.92 1.13
N PRO A 84 -18.57 -10.96 1.20
CA PRO A 84 -17.87 -10.59 2.43
C PRO A 84 -18.42 -9.25 2.91
N ARG A 85 -18.56 -9.07 4.23
CA ARG A 85 -19.13 -7.86 4.86
C ARG A 85 -18.49 -6.53 4.40
N PHE A 86 -17.40 -6.61 3.63
CA PHE A 86 -16.68 -5.51 2.99
C PHE A 86 -17.18 -5.15 1.58
N ALA A 87 -17.99 -5.99 0.91
CA ALA A 87 -18.69 -5.60 -0.31
C ALA A 87 -19.70 -4.46 -0.06
N GLU A 88 -20.25 -4.37 1.14
CA GLU A 88 -21.06 -3.22 1.59
C GLU A 88 -20.20 -1.96 1.76
N VAL A 89 -18.90 -2.09 2.09
CA VAL A 89 -17.95 -0.96 2.20
C VAL A 89 -17.54 -0.43 0.82
N ARG A 90 -17.53 -1.27 -0.23
CA ARG A 90 -17.39 -0.80 -1.62
C ARG A 90 -18.50 0.17 -2.00
N ASN A 91 -19.71 -0.01 -1.45
CA ASN A 91 -20.85 0.86 -1.74
C ASN A 91 -20.90 2.13 -0.86
N LEU A 92 -20.24 2.13 0.30
CA LEU A 92 -20.12 3.31 1.16
C LEU A 92 -19.15 4.35 0.60
N SER A 93 -18.16 3.96 -0.21
CA SER A 93 -17.25 4.90 -0.89
C SER A 93 -17.72 5.35 -2.28
N THR A 94 -18.76 4.71 -2.84
CA THR A 94 -19.43 5.14 -4.07
C THR A 94 -20.52 6.18 -3.85
N TRP A 95 -20.97 6.43 -2.61
CA TRP A 95 -21.89 7.52 -2.31
C TRP A 95 -21.14 8.79 -1.91
N SER A 96 -20.74 9.54 -2.92
CA SER A 96 -20.80 11.00 -2.88
C SER A 96 -21.25 11.46 -4.26
N GLU A 97 -21.92 12.60 -4.34
CA GLU A 97 -22.28 13.31 -5.59
C GLU A 97 -21.25 13.05 -6.72
N GLU A 98 -21.72 12.75 -7.94
CA GLU A 98 -20.89 12.41 -9.12
C GLU A 98 -19.51 13.09 -9.05
N LYS A 99 -18.48 12.33 -8.63
CA LYS A 99 -17.13 12.85 -8.48
C LYS A 99 -16.69 13.38 -9.85
N VAL A 100 -16.50 14.69 -9.96
CA VAL A 100 -16.09 15.32 -11.23
C VAL A 100 -14.62 15.00 -11.45
N CYS A 101 -14.37 14.02 -12.33
CA CYS A 101 -13.06 13.47 -12.64
C CYS A 101 -12.21 14.29 -13.63
N GLY A 102 -12.53 15.58 -13.81
CA GLY A 102 -11.88 16.43 -14.81
C GLY A 102 -11.84 15.75 -16.18
N LYS A 103 -10.62 15.60 -16.72
CA LYS A 103 -10.36 14.98 -18.03
C LYS A 103 -10.00 13.49 -17.95
N ARG A 104 -10.41 12.76 -16.91
CA ARG A 104 -10.09 11.33 -16.75
C ARG A 104 -10.44 10.54 -18.01
N ASP A 105 -11.64 10.71 -18.56
CA ASP A 105 -12.09 9.87 -19.67
C ASP A 105 -11.33 10.17 -20.99
N GLU A 106 -10.58 11.29 -21.06
CA GLU A 106 -9.64 11.58 -22.14
C GLU A 106 -8.25 10.94 -21.91
N ALA A 107 -7.82 10.81 -20.65
CA ALA A 107 -6.48 10.37 -20.28
C ALA A 107 -6.39 8.88 -19.90
N ALA A 108 -7.42 8.34 -19.26
CA ALA A 108 -7.45 6.98 -18.75
C ALA A 108 -8.02 6.01 -19.79
N ASN A 109 -7.31 4.91 -20.02
CA ASN A 109 -7.84 3.79 -20.78
C ASN A 109 -8.76 2.95 -19.88
N MET A 110 -10.04 3.28 -19.88
CA MET A 110 -11.03 2.62 -19.02
C MET A 110 -11.24 1.14 -19.35
N THR A 111 -10.95 0.70 -20.58
CA THR A 111 -10.97 -0.73 -20.93
C THR A 111 -9.89 -1.49 -20.18
N ILE A 112 -8.63 -1.02 -20.26
CA ILE A 112 -7.51 -1.62 -19.50
C ILE A 112 -7.81 -1.59 -18.01
N TRP A 113 -8.33 -0.47 -17.50
CA TRP A 113 -8.66 -0.35 -16.09
C TRP A 113 -9.70 -1.39 -15.64
N ASN A 114 -10.81 -1.53 -16.37
CA ASN A 114 -11.85 -2.51 -16.04
C ASN A 114 -11.32 -3.95 -16.10
N ASP A 115 -10.50 -4.28 -17.12
CA ASP A 115 -9.87 -5.59 -17.23
C ASP A 115 -8.94 -5.90 -16.05
N VAL A 116 -8.17 -4.90 -15.62
CA VAL A 116 -7.27 -5.02 -14.46
C VAL A 116 -8.05 -5.17 -13.15
N VAL A 117 -9.13 -4.42 -12.97
CA VAL A 117 -10.01 -4.57 -11.79
C VAL A 117 -10.59 -5.97 -11.74
N ASN A 118 -11.10 -6.49 -12.86
CA ASN A 118 -11.61 -7.85 -12.96
C ASN A 118 -10.52 -8.91 -12.72
N LYS A 119 -9.31 -8.72 -13.27
CA LYS A 119 -8.17 -9.63 -13.06
C LYS A 119 -7.77 -9.76 -11.59
N THR A 120 -8.00 -8.72 -10.80
CA THR A 120 -7.51 -8.63 -9.41
C THR A 120 -8.61 -8.81 -8.36
N SER A 121 -9.87 -9.00 -8.79
CA SER A 121 -11.04 -9.08 -7.90
C SER A 121 -11.01 -10.25 -6.93
N ASP A 122 -10.40 -11.36 -7.33
CA ASP A 122 -10.44 -12.64 -6.61
C ASP A 122 -9.23 -12.83 -5.68
N LEU A 123 -8.34 -11.82 -5.60
CA LEU A 123 -7.21 -11.82 -4.68
C LEU A 123 -7.68 -11.60 -3.23
N ILE A 124 -6.86 -12.06 -2.28
CA ILE A 124 -7.14 -12.00 -0.85
C ILE A 124 -7.20 -10.53 -0.41
N GLU A 125 -8.35 -10.12 0.13
CA GLU A 125 -8.63 -8.75 0.54
C GLU A 125 -8.24 -8.47 2.00
N ASP A 126 -8.29 -9.49 2.86
CA ASP A 126 -8.07 -9.36 4.32
C ASP A 126 -6.62 -9.59 4.77
N GLN A 127 -5.70 -9.71 3.83
CA GLN A 127 -4.26 -9.78 4.04
C GLN A 127 -3.52 -8.87 3.06
N PHE A 128 -2.25 -8.60 3.33
CA PHE A 128 -1.41 -7.79 2.45
C PHE A 128 -0.01 -8.36 2.25
N THR A 129 0.60 -7.94 1.14
CA THR A 129 1.98 -8.24 0.79
C THR A 129 2.83 -6.98 0.93
N ILE A 130 4.05 -7.10 1.44
CA ILE A 130 5.01 -5.99 1.42
C ILE A 130 5.93 -6.13 0.22
N ALA A 131 6.05 -5.10 -0.60
CA ALA A 131 7.03 -5.03 -1.69
C ALA A 131 8.14 -4.05 -1.31
N ILE A 132 9.32 -4.58 -0.96
CA ILE A 132 10.47 -3.78 -0.47
C ILE A 132 11.52 -3.69 -1.56
N GLN A 133 11.83 -2.48 -2.03
CA GLN A 133 12.92 -2.29 -2.99
C GLN A 133 14.24 -2.01 -2.28
N THR A 134 15.30 -2.70 -2.70
CA THR A 134 16.65 -2.46 -2.17
C THR A 134 17.71 -2.38 -3.27
N TYR A 135 18.75 -1.58 -3.04
CA TYR A 135 19.93 -1.49 -3.90
C TYR A 135 21.16 -1.08 -3.09
N LYS A 136 22.17 -1.95 -3.03
CA LYS A 136 23.47 -1.71 -2.36
C LYS A 136 23.32 -1.34 -0.88
N ARG A 137 22.34 -1.96 -0.22
CA ARG A 137 21.89 -1.65 1.14
C ARG A 137 21.60 -2.94 1.94
N SER A 138 22.35 -4.01 1.72
CA SER A 138 22.10 -5.31 2.38
C SER A 138 22.01 -5.25 3.91
N ALA A 139 22.91 -4.52 4.58
CA ALA A 139 22.86 -4.35 6.04
C ALA A 139 21.59 -3.64 6.52
N GLN A 140 21.09 -2.73 5.70
CA GLN A 140 19.93 -1.90 5.95
C GLN A 140 18.64 -2.69 5.71
N LEU A 141 18.56 -3.39 4.57
CA LEU A 141 17.52 -4.39 4.28
C LEU A 141 17.41 -5.42 5.41
N ASN A 142 18.53 -5.96 5.92
CA ASN A 142 18.51 -6.97 6.98
C ASN A 142 17.85 -6.44 8.27
N LYS A 143 18.08 -5.17 8.63
CA LYS A 143 17.42 -4.54 9.78
C LYS A 143 15.92 -4.38 9.55
N THR A 144 15.55 -3.92 8.35
CA THR A 144 14.15 -3.78 7.95
C THR A 144 13.42 -5.14 7.97
N LEU A 145 14.03 -6.20 7.41
CA LEU A 145 13.46 -7.54 7.45
C LEU A 145 13.35 -8.07 8.89
N LEU A 146 14.34 -7.82 9.74
CA LEU A 146 14.27 -8.20 11.15
C LEU A 146 13.10 -7.50 11.85
N HIS A 147 12.98 -6.18 11.70
CA HIS A 147 11.86 -5.39 12.27
C HIS A 147 10.49 -5.87 11.78
N LEU A 148 10.36 -6.19 10.49
CA LEU A 148 9.11 -6.66 9.90
C LEU A 148 8.75 -8.10 10.28
N THR A 149 9.71 -8.89 10.75
CA THR A 149 9.54 -10.31 11.06
C THR A 149 9.76 -10.69 12.52
N GLU A 150 10.17 -9.75 13.38
CA GLU A 150 10.38 -10.00 14.82
C GLU A 150 9.06 -10.26 15.56
N ASN A 151 7.98 -9.59 15.12
CA ASN A 151 6.64 -9.70 15.70
C ASN A 151 5.65 -10.24 14.68
N LYS A 152 4.65 -10.98 15.16
CA LYS A 152 3.54 -11.42 14.31
C LYS A 152 2.63 -10.24 13.97
N VAL A 153 2.58 -9.89 12.69
CA VAL A 153 1.60 -8.95 12.12
C VAL A 153 0.42 -9.76 11.58
N PRO A 154 -0.80 -9.62 12.13
CA PRO A 154 -1.91 -10.53 11.83
C PRO A 154 -2.26 -10.68 10.35
N SER A 155 -2.27 -9.58 9.61
CA SER A 155 -2.70 -9.55 8.21
C SER A 155 -1.54 -9.62 7.20
N LEU A 156 -0.29 -9.78 7.64
CA LEU A 156 0.86 -9.87 6.75
C LEU A 156 0.94 -11.27 6.10
N TYR A 157 0.80 -11.32 4.78
CA TYR A 157 0.84 -12.56 3.99
C TYR A 157 2.27 -12.97 3.61
N GLU A 158 2.96 -12.10 2.89
CA GLU A 158 4.35 -12.31 2.45
C GLU A 158 5.12 -10.98 2.36
N ILE A 159 6.44 -11.08 2.32
CA ILE A 159 7.35 -9.99 2.01
C ILE A 159 8.10 -10.35 0.73
N VAL A 160 7.99 -9.51 -0.28
CA VAL A 160 8.72 -9.62 -1.54
C VAL A 160 9.80 -8.55 -1.60
N VAL A 161 11.05 -8.99 -1.51
CA VAL A 161 12.22 -8.14 -1.68
C VAL A 161 12.52 -7.99 -3.18
N VAL A 162 12.32 -6.79 -3.69
CA VAL A 162 12.67 -6.39 -5.06
C VAL A 162 14.16 -6.05 -5.10
N TRP A 163 14.94 -7.00 -5.62
CA TRP A 163 16.39 -6.97 -5.61
C TRP A 163 16.94 -6.29 -6.88
N ASN A 164 17.36 -5.02 -6.75
CA ASN A 164 17.86 -4.22 -7.86
C ASN A 164 19.39 -4.32 -8.09
N GLU A 165 20.13 -5.04 -7.26
CA GLU A 165 21.55 -5.34 -7.50
C GLU A 165 21.69 -6.45 -8.56
N ILE A 166 21.42 -6.10 -9.83
CA ILE A 166 21.31 -7.05 -10.94
C ILE A 166 22.55 -7.92 -11.15
N ASP A 167 23.73 -7.45 -10.76
CA ASP A 167 25.01 -8.17 -10.91
C ASP A 167 25.30 -9.13 -9.74
N LYS A 168 24.44 -9.16 -8.72
CA LYS A 168 24.58 -10.02 -7.55
C LYS A 168 23.39 -10.94 -7.40
N THR A 169 23.67 -12.19 -7.05
CA THR A 169 22.64 -13.13 -6.65
C THR A 169 22.00 -12.67 -5.33
N PRO A 170 20.66 -12.57 -5.25
CA PRO A 170 20.01 -12.30 -3.97
C PRO A 170 20.21 -13.45 -2.98
N PRO A 171 19.99 -13.23 -1.68
CA PRO A 171 19.82 -14.31 -0.72
C PRO A 171 18.70 -15.30 -1.12
N PRO A 172 18.72 -16.54 -0.62
CA PRO A 172 17.61 -17.46 -0.82
C PRO A 172 16.37 -17.02 -0.04
N ASP A 173 15.20 -17.43 -0.55
CA ASP A 173 13.93 -17.27 0.15
C ASP A 173 13.93 -18.01 1.49
N TYR A 174 13.20 -17.49 2.47
CA TYR A 174 13.08 -18.12 3.78
C TYR A 174 11.72 -17.84 4.43
N MET A 175 11.33 -18.71 5.37
CA MET A 175 10.16 -18.49 6.22
C MET A 175 10.60 -17.86 7.54
N SER A 176 9.93 -16.79 7.96
CA SER A 176 10.14 -16.21 9.29
C SER A 176 9.62 -17.13 10.40
N GLU A 177 10.00 -16.87 11.64
CA GLU A 177 9.51 -17.61 12.82
C GLU A 177 7.99 -17.55 12.98
N HIS A 178 7.36 -16.46 12.52
CA HIS A 178 5.91 -16.27 12.56
C HIS A 178 5.18 -16.73 11.29
N GLY A 179 5.88 -17.43 10.38
CA GLY A 179 5.27 -18.03 9.19
C GLY A 179 5.06 -17.07 8.01
N VAL A 180 5.76 -15.94 7.97
CA VAL A 180 5.75 -15.01 6.84
C VAL A 180 6.84 -15.42 5.84
N LEU A 181 6.46 -15.69 4.59
CA LEU A 181 7.42 -15.95 3.52
C LEU A 181 8.16 -14.65 3.14
N VAL A 182 9.49 -14.68 3.18
CA VAL A 182 10.34 -13.63 2.62
C VAL A 182 10.96 -14.16 1.33
N ARG A 183 10.55 -13.55 0.21
CA ARG A 183 10.90 -13.97 -1.14
C ARG A 183 11.70 -12.90 -1.87
N TYR A 184 12.77 -13.29 -2.54
CA TYR A 184 13.61 -12.38 -3.30
C TYR A 184 13.27 -12.44 -4.78
N ARG A 185 12.79 -11.32 -5.33
CA ARG A 185 12.54 -11.16 -6.76
C ARG A 185 13.68 -10.36 -7.38
N ARG A 186 14.51 -11.03 -8.18
CA ARG A 186 15.59 -10.38 -8.94
C ARG A 186 15.02 -9.52 -10.07
N SER A 187 15.37 -8.24 -10.06
CA SER A 187 15.00 -7.30 -11.12
C SER A 187 15.84 -7.51 -12.37
N LYS A 188 15.27 -7.21 -13.54
CA LYS A 188 16.00 -7.25 -14.83
C LYS A 188 16.91 -6.04 -15.03
N LYS A 189 16.62 -4.92 -14.34
CA LYS A 189 17.38 -3.67 -14.35
C LYS A 189 17.28 -2.99 -13.00
N ASN A 190 18.27 -2.16 -12.66
CA ASN A 190 18.16 -1.25 -11.53
C ASN A 190 17.26 -0.07 -11.93
N SER A 191 16.01 -0.08 -11.47
CA SER A 191 15.01 0.93 -11.79
C SER A 191 14.05 1.10 -10.62
N LEU A 192 13.58 2.31 -10.37
CA LEU A 192 12.58 2.59 -9.34
C LEU A 192 11.19 2.02 -9.68
N ASN A 193 10.94 1.72 -10.96
CA ASN A 193 9.71 1.07 -11.43
C ASN A 193 9.58 -0.38 -10.97
N GLN A 194 10.67 -1.02 -10.53
CA GLN A 194 10.66 -2.45 -10.21
C GLN A 194 9.79 -2.76 -9.00
N LYS A 195 9.69 -1.84 -8.02
CA LYS A 195 8.79 -2.01 -6.88
C LYS A 195 7.31 -2.01 -7.25
N PHE A 196 6.96 -1.43 -8.40
CA PHE A 196 5.59 -1.42 -8.92
C PHE A 196 5.30 -2.56 -9.88
N LEU A 197 6.30 -3.34 -10.31
CA LEU A 197 6.08 -4.42 -11.27
C LEU A 197 5.17 -5.48 -10.64
N PRO A 198 3.97 -5.77 -11.21
CA PRO A 198 3.10 -6.81 -10.68
C PRO A 198 3.80 -8.16 -10.66
N ASP A 199 3.81 -8.80 -9.50
CA ASP A 199 4.35 -10.13 -9.34
C ASP A 199 3.23 -11.15 -9.59
N PRO A 200 3.37 -12.09 -10.55
CA PRO A 200 2.35 -13.11 -10.80
C PRO A 200 2.11 -14.05 -9.60
N LEU A 201 3.02 -14.04 -8.62
CA LEU A 201 2.88 -14.78 -7.37
C LEU A 201 2.15 -14.01 -6.27
N TYR A 202 1.86 -12.70 -6.45
CA TYR A 202 1.03 -11.98 -5.48
C TYR A 202 -0.34 -12.63 -5.35
N ARG A 203 -0.82 -12.70 -4.10
CA ARG A 203 -2.12 -13.27 -3.73
C ARG A 203 -3.03 -12.30 -3.00
N THR A 204 -2.55 -11.10 -2.69
CA THR A 204 -3.31 -10.10 -1.92
C THR A 204 -3.66 -8.90 -2.78
N GLN A 205 -4.81 -8.28 -2.53
CA GLN A 205 -5.20 -7.02 -3.13
C GLN A 205 -4.38 -5.85 -2.59
N GLY A 206 -4.10 -5.86 -1.29
CA GLY A 206 -3.29 -4.84 -0.62
C GLY A 206 -1.81 -5.12 -0.78
N ILE A 207 -1.09 -4.12 -1.30
CA ILE A 207 0.37 -4.13 -1.40
C ILE A 207 0.92 -2.93 -0.61
N LEU A 208 1.73 -3.19 0.42
CA LEU A 208 2.52 -2.16 1.06
C LEU A 208 3.80 -1.95 0.26
N LEU A 209 3.87 -0.84 -0.47
CA LEU A 209 5.08 -0.38 -1.14
C LEU A 209 6.01 0.23 -0.10
N SER A 210 7.27 -0.23 -0.09
CA SER A 210 8.26 0.20 0.89
C SER A 210 9.62 0.43 0.23
N ASP A 211 10.29 1.49 0.68
CA ASP A 211 11.75 1.59 0.57
C ASP A 211 12.39 0.79 1.73
N ASP A 212 13.70 0.57 1.69
CA ASP A 212 14.41 -0.30 2.64
C ASP A 212 14.82 0.37 3.97
N ASP A 213 14.31 1.56 4.28
CA ASP A 213 14.73 2.37 5.43
C ASP A 213 13.60 2.88 6.35
N TRP A 214 12.33 2.87 5.96
CA TRP A 214 11.22 3.34 6.80
C TRP A 214 10.19 2.25 7.06
N ASN A 215 9.73 2.13 8.31
CA ASN A 215 8.74 1.13 8.71
C ASN A 215 7.72 1.67 9.72
N TYR A 216 6.48 1.17 9.64
CA TYR A 216 5.54 1.24 10.75
C TYR A 216 5.96 0.26 11.87
N ASN A 217 5.60 0.55 13.12
CA ASN A 217 5.82 -0.39 14.22
C ASN A 217 4.97 -1.66 14.03
N THR A 218 5.57 -2.84 14.21
CA THR A 218 4.90 -4.15 14.08
C THR A 218 4.03 -4.52 15.29
N SER A 219 4.11 -3.76 16.39
CA SER A 219 3.24 -3.84 17.58
C SER A 219 1.87 -3.15 17.38
N GLY A 220 1.37 -3.22 16.15
CA GLY A 220 0.00 -2.85 15.79
C GLY A 220 -0.16 -1.59 14.94
N ASP A 221 0.88 -0.78 14.71
CA ASP A 221 0.75 0.40 13.82
C ASP A 221 0.68 -0.03 12.35
N LEU A 222 1.47 -1.03 11.96
CA LEU A 222 1.40 -1.61 10.62
C LEU A 222 0.04 -2.26 10.35
N GLU A 223 -0.47 -3.02 11.32
CA GLU A 223 -1.81 -3.62 11.23
C GLU A 223 -2.89 -2.54 11.16
N TYR A 224 -2.81 -1.50 12.00
CA TYR A 224 -3.72 -0.38 11.95
C TYR A 224 -3.73 0.29 10.58
N ALA A 225 -2.56 0.62 10.02
CA ALA A 225 -2.45 1.25 8.72
C ALA A 225 -3.10 0.40 7.60
N PHE A 226 -2.92 -0.93 7.65
CA PHE A 226 -3.59 -1.84 6.72
C PHE A 226 -5.12 -1.81 6.89
N GLN A 227 -5.62 -1.85 8.12
CA GLN A 227 -7.07 -1.83 8.36
C GLN A 227 -7.70 -0.49 7.97
N GLU A 228 -7.02 0.64 8.15
CA GLU A 228 -7.47 1.94 7.62
C GLU A 228 -7.48 1.95 6.09
N TRP A 229 -6.45 1.38 5.44
CA TRP A 229 -6.44 1.23 3.99
C TRP A 229 -7.62 0.38 3.51
N ARG A 230 -7.90 -0.75 4.15
CA ARG A 230 -9.06 -1.59 3.80
C ARG A 230 -10.39 -0.86 3.96
N ARG A 231 -10.54 -0.08 5.02
CA ARG A 231 -11.81 0.58 5.35
C ARG A 231 -12.08 1.83 4.52
N ALA A 232 -11.05 2.64 4.25
CA ALA A 232 -11.22 3.98 3.66
C ALA A 232 -10.20 4.32 2.57
N GLY A 233 -9.25 3.41 2.28
CA GLY A 233 -8.08 3.69 1.44
C GLY A 233 -7.97 2.85 0.16
N MET A 234 -8.82 1.86 -0.10
CA MET A 234 -8.64 0.95 -1.24
C MET A 234 -8.68 1.66 -2.61
N HIS A 235 -9.43 2.75 -2.73
CA HIS A 235 -9.52 3.58 -3.93
C HIS A 235 -8.41 4.65 -4.05
N ARG A 236 -7.38 4.62 -3.19
CA ARG A 236 -6.34 5.65 -3.13
C ARG A 236 -5.01 5.11 -2.61
N LEU A 237 -3.94 5.91 -2.70
CA LEU A 237 -2.70 5.59 -1.99
C LEU A 237 -2.83 5.99 -0.52
N THR A 238 -2.43 5.10 0.39
CA THR A 238 -2.60 5.29 1.83
C THR A 238 -1.29 5.05 2.57
N GLY A 239 -0.76 6.02 3.31
CA GLY A 239 0.58 5.87 3.88
C GLY A 239 1.05 7.03 4.75
N ALA A 240 2.34 7.06 5.08
CA ALA A 240 2.84 7.91 6.16
C ALA A 240 3.43 9.25 5.71
N PHE A 241 3.70 9.43 4.42
CA PHE A 241 4.51 10.54 3.92
C PHE A 241 3.71 11.46 2.99
N GLY A 242 2.94 12.37 3.58
CA GLY A 242 2.16 13.39 2.87
C GLY A 242 3.04 14.42 2.16
N ARG A 243 2.72 14.73 0.90
CA ARG A 243 3.38 15.74 0.06
C ARG A 243 2.35 16.48 -0.77
N CYS A 244 2.77 17.61 -1.32
CA CYS A 244 1.89 18.51 -2.04
C CYS A 244 2.44 18.92 -3.39
N TRP A 245 1.56 19.44 -4.22
CA TRP A 245 1.94 20.25 -5.37
C TRP A 245 1.48 21.68 -5.15
N THR A 246 2.15 22.62 -5.80
CA THR A 246 1.78 24.04 -5.83
C THR A 246 1.85 24.54 -7.26
N MET A 247 1.14 25.62 -7.58
CA MET A 247 1.36 26.34 -8.83
C MET A 247 2.49 27.35 -8.66
N ASN A 248 3.42 27.40 -9.60
CA ASN A 248 4.33 28.53 -9.71
C ASN A 248 3.59 29.71 -10.34
N GLU A 249 3.27 30.74 -9.55
CA GLU A 249 2.47 31.87 -10.02
C GLU A 249 3.12 32.68 -11.16
N VAL A 250 4.44 32.63 -11.31
CA VAL A 250 5.17 33.40 -12.33
C VAL A 250 5.21 32.65 -13.67
N THR A 251 5.44 31.35 -13.62
CA THR A 251 5.61 30.53 -14.83
C THR A 251 4.35 29.73 -15.20
N GLU A 252 3.34 29.75 -14.33
CA GLU A 252 2.12 28.95 -14.45
C GLU A 252 2.41 27.46 -14.63
N THR A 253 3.42 26.95 -13.90
CA THR A 253 3.81 25.54 -13.96
C THR A 253 3.64 24.84 -12.61
N PRO A 254 3.20 23.56 -12.61
CA PRO A 254 3.06 22.79 -11.39
C PRO A 254 4.45 22.48 -10.80
N MET A 255 4.55 22.59 -9.48
CA MET A 255 5.77 22.35 -8.72
C MET A 255 5.53 21.36 -7.60
N TYR A 256 6.52 20.50 -7.36
CA TYR A 256 6.52 19.62 -6.21
C TYR A 256 6.83 20.42 -4.93
N ASN A 257 6.02 20.25 -3.89
CA ASN A 257 6.18 20.86 -2.59
C ASN A 257 6.42 19.79 -1.51
N PHE A 258 7.61 19.82 -0.92
CA PHE A 258 8.05 18.82 0.07
C PHE A 258 7.35 18.93 1.43
N ASN A 259 7.06 20.14 1.90
CA ASN A 259 6.58 20.37 3.26
C ASN A 259 5.14 20.87 3.32
N CYS A 260 4.48 21.01 2.17
CA CYS A 260 3.13 21.55 2.10
C CYS A 260 3.01 22.91 2.82
N LYS A 261 4.12 23.66 2.94
CA LYS A 261 4.13 24.86 3.76
C LYS A 261 3.14 25.88 3.19
N GLY A 262 2.27 26.39 4.06
CA GLY A 262 1.18 27.29 3.68
C GLY A 262 -0.04 26.58 3.12
N GLN A 263 -0.14 25.24 3.28
CA GLN A 263 -1.31 24.45 2.91
C GLN A 263 -1.77 23.61 4.11
N ASP A 264 -3.08 23.59 4.34
CA ASP A 264 -3.74 22.70 5.30
C ASP A 264 -4.12 21.34 4.67
N SER A 265 -3.59 21.07 3.47
CA SER A 265 -3.93 19.92 2.63
C SER A 265 -2.68 19.20 2.13
N TYR A 266 -2.86 17.97 1.64
CA TYR A 266 -1.88 17.20 0.89
C TYR A 266 -2.52 16.52 -0.30
N SER A 267 -1.72 16.26 -1.33
CA SER A 267 -2.22 15.71 -2.61
C SER A 267 -1.42 14.50 -3.09
N MET A 268 -0.39 14.10 -2.35
CA MET A 268 0.40 12.90 -2.62
C MET A 268 0.77 12.18 -1.33
N ILE A 269 0.92 10.85 -1.42
CA ILE A 269 1.57 10.01 -0.42
C ILE A 269 2.75 9.29 -1.06
N LEU A 270 3.95 9.42 -0.47
CA LEU A 270 5.14 8.78 -1.03
C LEU A 270 5.09 7.26 -0.85
N THR A 271 5.35 6.55 -1.95
CA THR A 271 5.37 5.06 -2.02
C THR A 271 6.55 4.40 -1.29
N GLY A 272 7.34 5.17 -0.54
CA GLY A 272 8.38 4.63 0.34
C GLY A 272 7.82 3.98 1.60
N LEU A 273 6.54 4.25 1.94
CA LEU A 273 5.78 3.54 2.96
C LEU A 273 4.27 3.79 2.74
N ALA A 274 3.69 3.12 1.74
CA ALA A 274 2.29 3.32 1.36
C ALA A 274 1.61 2.04 0.86
N PHE A 275 0.41 1.78 1.38
CA PHE A 275 -0.52 0.82 0.83
C PHE A 275 -1.12 1.31 -0.49
N THR A 276 -1.24 0.37 -1.42
CA THR A 276 -1.88 0.54 -2.71
C THR A 276 -2.68 -0.73 -3.04
N HIS A 277 -3.72 -0.58 -3.87
CA HIS A 277 -4.37 -1.74 -4.48
C HIS A 277 -3.52 -2.23 -5.66
N ILE A 278 -3.36 -3.55 -5.78
CA ILE A 278 -2.56 -4.19 -6.86
C ILE A 278 -3.03 -3.80 -8.27
N SER A 279 -4.32 -3.46 -8.45
CA SER A 279 -4.85 -2.96 -9.72
C SER A 279 -4.13 -1.69 -10.21
N TYR A 280 -3.70 -0.79 -9.33
CA TYR A 280 -2.94 0.39 -9.77
C TYR A 280 -1.55 0.02 -10.31
N LEU A 281 -0.94 -1.02 -9.73
CA LEU A 281 0.36 -1.53 -10.19
C LEU A 281 0.24 -2.21 -11.56
N GLU A 282 -0.83 -2.99 -11.74
CA GLU A 282 -1.18 -3.63 -13.00
C GLU A 282 -1.49 -2.61 -14.11
N TYR A 283 -2.29 -1.58 -13.82
CA TYR A 283 -2.53 -0.49 -14.76
C TYR A 283 -1.24 0.28 -15.07
N TYR A 284 -0.45 0.63 -14.05
CA TYR A 284 0.83 1.32 -14.19
C TYR A 284 1.83 0.58 -15.08
N HIS A 285 1.79 -0.76 -15.10
CA HIS A 285 2.64 -1.61 -15.96
C HIS A 285 1.95 -2.12 -17.23
N SER A 286 0.76 -1.61 -17.55
CA SER A 286 0.07 -1.96 -18.79
C SER A 286 0.78 -1.39 -20.03
N GLU A 287 0.36 -1.87 -21.20
CA GLU A 287 0.82 -1.39 -22.51
C GLU A 287 0.12 -0.09 -22.95
N ASP A 288 -0.58 0.61 -22.05
CA ASP A 288 -1.09 1.94 -22.31
C ASP A 288 0.06 2.91 -22.67
N ASP A 289 -0.16 3.76 -23.69
CA ASP A 289 0.87 4.66 -24.23
C ASP A 289 1.34 5.68 -23.19
N ILE A 290 0.42 6.26 -22.41
CA ILE A 290 0.76 7.21 -21.34
C ILE A 290 1.55 6.47 -20.28
N MET A 291 1.13 5.28 -19.86
CA MET A 291 1.85 4.50 -18.84
C MET A 291 3.26 4.10 -19.29
N THR A 292 3.43 3.75 -20.56
CA THR A 292 4.75 3.47 -21.14
C THR A 292 5.66 4.71 -21.11
N GLY A 293 5.12 5.88 -21.47
CA GLY A 293 5.83 7.17 -21.38
C GLY A 293 6.19 7.55 -19.94
N VAL A 294 5.28 7.33 -19.00
CA VAL A 294 5.48 7.56 -17.57
C VAL A 294 6.61 6.69 -17.02
N ARG A 295 6.58 5.37 -17.26
CA ARG A 295 7.64 4.44 -16.83
C ARG A 295 8.99 4.84 -17.39
N LYS A 296 9.03 5.23 -18.67
CA LYS A 296 10.26 5.72 -19.32
C LYS A 296 10.79 6.99 -18.64
N LEU A 297 9.93 7.96 -18.35
CA LEU A 297 10.35 9.20 -17.69
C LEU A 297 10.90 8.94 -16.28
N VAL A 298 10.29 8.02 -15.53
CA VAL A 298 10.79 7.59 -14.22
C VAL A 298 12.19 6.96 -14.33
N ASP A 299 12.41 6.10 -15.34
CA ASP A 299 13.73 5.51 -15.60
C ASP A 299 14.77 6.58 -15.98
N ASP A 300 14.44 7.46 -16.92
CA ASP A 300 15.32 8.54 -17.39
C ASP A 300 15.69 9.51 -16.25
N SER A 301 14.75 9.76 -15.33
CA SER A 301 14.92 10.67 -14.20
C SER A 301 15.54 10.02 -12.97
N PHE A 302 15.50 8.69 -12.90
CA PHE A 302 15.79 7.87 -11.71
C PHE A 302 15.17 8.46 -10.43
N ASN A 303 13.89 8.84 -10.54
CA ASN A 303 13.12 9.55 -9.52
C ASN A 303 11.62 9.55 -9.91
N CYS A 304 10.77 10.10 -9.05
CA CYS A 304 9.38 10.47 -9.35
C CYS A 304 8.40 9.30 -9.60
N GLU A 305 8.79 8.07 -9.28
CA GLU A 305 7.89 6.92 -9.36
C GLU A 305 6.70 7.08 -8.41
N ASP A 306 6.95 7.63 -7.22
CA ASP A 306 5.94 7.93 -6.23
C ASP A 306 4.92 8.98 -6.71
N ILE A 307 5.39 10.08 -7.33
CA ILE A 307 4.54 11.10 -7.95
C ILE A 307 3.70 10.46 -9.06
N ALA A 308 4.33 9.65 -9.92
CA ALA A 308 3.65 8.98 -11.02
C ALA A 308 2.49 8.09 -10.54
N LEU A 309 2.70 7.30 -9.47
CA LEU A 309 1.65 6.43 -8.97
C LEU A 309 0.50 7.22 -8.30
N ASN A 310 0.79 8.37 -7.66
CA ASN A 310 -0.27 9.26 -7.17
C ASN A 310 -1.09 9.83 -8.34
N PHE A 311 -0.44 10.26 -9.42
CA PHE A 311 -1.15 10.71 -10.64
C PHE A 311 -2.07 9.61 -11.20
N VAL A 312 -1.57 8.38 -11.29
CA VAL A 312 -2.35 7.24 -11.79
C VAL A 312 -3.54 6.93 -10.89
N ALA A 313 -3.32 6.79 -9.58
CA ALA A 313 -4.39 6.48 -8.63
C ALA A 313 -5.47 7.57 -8.65
N SER A 314 -5.07 8.84 -8.52
CA SER A 314 -6.00 9.96 -8.52
C SER A 314 -6.72 10.17 -9.85
N MET A 315 -6.07 9.91 -11.00
CA MET A 315 -6.73 9.92 -12.30
C MET A 315 -7.83 8.85 -12.37
N LEU A 316 -7.52 7.61 -11.98
CA LEU A 316 -8.44 6.48 -12.13
C LEU A 316 -9.66 6.58 -11.20
N THR A 317 -9.46 7.07 -9.96
CA THR A 317 -10.51 7.07 -8.93
C THR A 317 -11.09 8.45 -8.63
N CYS A 318 -10.44 9.52 -9.09
CA CYS A 318 -10.86 10.91 -8.85
C CYS A 318 -10.83 11.24 -7.35
N GLU A 319 -9.86 10.65 -6.66
CA GLU A 319 -9.67 10.78 -5.23
C GLU A 319 -8.24 11.12 -4.88
N GLY A 320 -8.09 11.92 -3.83
CA GLY A 320 -6.79 12.20 -3.25
C GLY A 320 -6.32 11.05 -2.37
N PRO A 321 -5.07 11.09 -1.89
CA PRO A 321 -4.53 10.01 -1.07
C PRO A 321 -5.04 10.06 0.38
N LEU A 322 -4.59 9.14 1.24
CA LEU A 322 -4.95 9.11 2.66
C LEU A 322 -3.69 9.03 3.54
N LEU A 323 -3.47 10.08 4.35
CA LEU A 323 -2.39 10.11 5.33
C LEU A 323 -2.78 9.29 6.56
N VAL A 324 -2.01 8.24 6.85
CA VAL A 324 -2.22 7.36 8.00
C VAL A 324 -0.94 7.23 8.81
N LEU A 325 -1.04 7.56 10.09
CA LEU A 325 0.06 7.56 11.04
C LEU A 325 -0.17 6.54 12.15
N GLY A 326 0.92 5.94 12.59
CA GLY A 326 0.95 5.10 13.77
C GLY A 326 0.77 5.90 15.06
N LYS A 327 0.57 5.18 16.16
CA LYS A 327 0.67 5.76 17.50
C LYS A 327 2.13 6.09 17.78
N ASP A 328 3.00 5.12 17.47
CA ASP A 328 4.42 5.20 17.69
C ASP A 328 5.12 5.94 16.55
N LYS A 329 6.34 6.40 16.82
CA LYS A 329 7.17 6.99 15.76
C LYS A 329 7.51 5.91 14.73
N LEU A 330 7.52 6.31 13.46
CA LEU A 330 8.03 5.45 12.39
C LEU A 330 9.49 5.08 12.70
N ASP A 331 9.80 3.82 12.45
CA ASP A 331 11.16 3.31 12.57
C ASP A 331 11.94 3.71 11.31
N HIS A 332 13.00 4.50 11.49
CA HIS A 332 13.89 4.92 10.42
C HIS A 332 15.24 4.24 10.59
N GLN A 333 15.42 3.21 9.80
CA GLN A 333 16.68 2.54 9.65
C GLN A 333 17.51 3.35 8.64
N ALA A 334 18.10 4.47 9.09
CA ALA A 334 18.72 5.42 8.18
C ALA A 334 19.99 4.86 7.50
N ALA A 335 20.04 4.93 6.17
CA ALA A 335 21.28 4.72 5.42
C ALA A 335 22.17 5.99 5.44
N ARG A 336 23.50 5.83 5.35
CA ARG A 336 24.46 6.95 5.30
C ARG A 336 24.27 7.89 4.10
N SER A 337 23.63 7.43 3.03
CA SER A 337 23.35 8.21 1.82
C SER A 337 22.09 7.71 1.12
N GLY A 338 21.35 8.62 0.48
CA GLY A 338 20.12 8.32 -0.24
C GLY A 338 19.97 9.12 -1.53
N ILE A 339 18.99 8.76 -2.36
CA ILE A 339 18.69 9.47 -3.61
C ILE A 339 18.21 10.90 -3.30
N SER A 340 17.45 11.06 -2.22
CA SER A 340 16.88 12.32 -1.76
C SER A 340 17.91 13.35 -1.32
N SER A 341 19.08 12.91 -0.86
CA SER A 341 20.16 13.80 -0.40
C SER A 341 21.02 14.35 -1.55
N LYS A 342 20.80 13.91 -2.79
CA LYS A 342 21.58 14.38 -3.95
C LYS A 342 21.14 15.80 -4.39
N PRO A 343 22.06 16.67 -4.83
CA PRO A 343 21.71 17.97 -5.38
C PRO A 343 20.67 17.90 -6.50
N GLY A 344 19.76 18.87 -6.52
CA GLY A 344 18.69 18.98 -7.52
C GLY A 344 17.57 17.96 -7.40
N HIS A 345 17.51 17.15 -6.33
CA HIS A 345 16.44 16.15 -6.15
C HIS A 345 15.04 16.73 -6.24
N ILE A 346 14.78 17.84 -5.55
CA ILE A 346 13.47 18.54 -5.57
C ILE A 346 13.18 19.15 -6.94
N GLY A 347 14.17 19.78 -7.57
CA GLY A 347 14.02 20.34 -8.92
C GLY A 347 13.67 19.27 -9.96
N ARG A 348 14.26 18.07 -9.87
CA ARG A 348 13.87 16.93 -10.71
C ARG A 348 12.41 16.51 -10.48
N ARG A 349 11.94 16.49 -9.24
CA ARG A 349 10.53 16.17 -8.91
C ARG A 349 9.56 17.17 -9.52
N SER A 350 9.84 18.48 -9.43
CA SER A 350 9.02 19.50 -10.11
C SER A 350 9.05 19.34 -11.64
N ALA A 351 10.20 18.99 -12.22
CA ALA A 351 10.30 18.74 -13.66
C ALA A 351 9.50 17.49 -14.10
N CYS A 352 9.51 16.42 -13.30
CA CYS A 352 8.66 15.25 -13.54
C CYS A 352 7.19 15.62 -13.50
N MET A 353 6.77 16.39 -12.48
CA MET A 353 5.39 16.79 -12.31
C MET A 353 4.86 17.59 -13.50
N LYS A 354 5.64 18.55 -14.01
CA LYS A 354 5.30 19.27 -15.24
C LYS A 354 5.07 18.31 -16.41
N LYS A 355 6.02 17.40 -16.65
CA LYS A 355 5.93 16.43 -17.74
C LYS A 355 4.75 15.46 -17.56
N PHE A 356 4.42 15.06 -16.34
CA PHE A 356 3.25 14.22 -16.09
C PHE A 356 1.95 14.99 -16.38
N VAL A 357 1.84 16.26 -16.00
CA VAL A 357 0.68 17.08 -16.41
C VAL A 357 0.57 17.16 -17.93
N ASP A 358 1.69 17.34 -18.63
CA ASP A 358 1.71 17.36 -20.11
C ASP A 358 1.26 16.00 -20.69
N MET A 359 1.73 14.88 -20.13
CA MET A 359 1.40 13.52 -20.59
C MET A 359 -0.07 13.15 -20.33
N PHE A 360 -0.61 13.53 -19.18
CA PHE A 360 -2.00 13.23 -18.78
C PHE A 360 -2.98 14.27 -19.37
N GLY A 361 -2.51 15.43 -19.80
CA GLY A 361 -3.34 16.52 -20.34
C GLY A 361 -4.07 17.36 -19.29
N TYR A 362 -3.86 17.08 -17.99
CA TYR A 362 -4.39 17.83 -16.86
C TYR A 362 -3.65 17.50 -15.55
N MET A 363 -4.00 18.18 -14.45
CA MET A 363 -3.54 17.85 -13.11
C MET A 363 -4.55 16.90 -12.43
N PRO A 364 -4.26 15.59 -12.30
CA PRO A 364 -5.18 14.64 -11.67
C PRO A 364 -5.10 14.63 -10.14
N LEU A 365 -4.11 15.27 -9.53
CA LEU A 365 -3.92 15.21 -8.07
C LEU A 365 -5.01 16.00 -7.34
N HIS A 366 -5.69 15.32 -6.42
CA HIS A 366 -6.70 15.92 -5.55
C HIS A 366 -6.14 16.20 -4.16
N GLU A 367 -6.44 17.39 -3.64
CA GLU A 367 -6.09 17.78 -2.28
C GLU A 367 -7.00 17.11 -1.25
N VAL A 368 -6.41 16.72 -0.12
CA VAL A 368 -7.08 16.11 1.01
C VAL A 368 -6.66 16.85 2.26
N GLN A 369 -7.65 17.16 3.10
CA GLN A 369 -7.43 17.72 4.41
C GLN A 369 -7.58 16.62 5.47
N GLY A 370 -6.73 16.71 6.49
CA GLY A 370 -6.75 15.82 7.65
C GLY A 370 -6.16 14.43 7.44
N TYR A 371 -5.97 13.71 8.55
CA TYR A 371 -5.27 12.42 8.57
C TYR A 371 -5.87 11.46 9.60
N LEU A 372 -5.53 10.17 9.48
CA LEU A 372 -5.84 9.16 10.48
C LEU A 372 -4.62 8.87 11.34
N ARG A 373 -4.80 8.73 12.66
CA ARG A 373 -3.72 8.37 13.56
C ARG A 373 -4.20 7.43 14.65
N ARG A 374 -3.49 6.31 14.81
CA ARG A 374 -3.83 5.33 15.85
C ARG A 374 -3.77 5.97 17.24
N GLY A 375 -4.84 5.78 18.02
CA GLY A 375 -4.93 6.26 19.39
C GLY A 375 -5.35 7.73 19.53
N VAL A 376 -5.65 8.43 18.44
CA VAL A 376 -6.28 9.75 18.47
C VAL A 376 -7.72 9.59 17.99
N GLN A 377 -8.68 9.86 18.88
CA GLN A 377 -10.07 10.06 18.48
C GLN A 377 -10.25 11.53 18.10
N ALA A 378 -10.93 11.81 16.99
CA ALA A 378 -11.28 13.18 16.65
C ALA A 378 -12.11 13.79 17.79
N GLN A 379 -11.76 15.00 18.22
CA GLN A 379 -12.64 15.76 19.10
C GLN A 379 -13.92 16.09 18.32
N GLN A 380 -15.06 15.60 18.82
CA GLN A 380 -16.39 15.93 18.29
C GLN A 380 -16.70 17.42 18.44
#